data_AF-A0A060S9B1-F1
#
_entry.id   AF-A0A060S9B1-F1
#
_cell.length_a   1.000
_cell.length_b   1.000
_cell.length_c   1.000
_cell.angle_alpha   90.00
_cell.angle_beta   90.00
_cell.angle_gamma   90.00
#
_symmetry.space_group_name_H-M   'P 1'
#
loop_
_entity.id
_entity.type
_entity.pdbx_description
1 polymer ?
#
loop_
_entity_poly.entity_id
_entity_poly.type
_entity_poly.pdbx_seq_one_letter_code
_entity_poly.pdbx_strand_id
1 'polypeptide(L)'
;MANVESSPASSNHISNTSPIRPNTLANSTAHSTRVNPSAAEQKRARRLEMDGKVVILDYVKFMDRFVPRPGGEESPTKHRYARVHLKNIPEKPETSMYPKLMRKLNTSWIAPGYRFVSTDSKVDPTSESKLRVDGGMYAEADARKLKKSANWSTMEVFIECKTDNTSGDPFDDSAADGQPSAEERRKVLGQIMTYAYLIFTGQQRTHLFNVTIFGSHARISRWDRAGVTTTKRFNYKKEPEKLLEFFWRLSRLTPAQRGHDASATLVGPRSPDYKLMRSRADKPRLVGGLAFQEHAGEAFQKSLKDSRWWKLKVDDESDPASGPKTRYFLVGRPHFTAAKGLVGRATRGYVGIDLEDPAGPFVYVKDAWRVDHEGIRKEGEILGYLNARASRTSPPGCATGTSCPPNFSGR
;
A
#
# COMPACT_ATOMS: atom_id res chain seq x y z
N MET A 1 73.06 -17.87 2.15
CA MET A 1 73.14 -18.99 3.11
C MET A 1 72.05 -18.76 4.14
N ALA A 2 71.13 -19.66 4.50
CA ALA A 2 70.69 -20.98 3.98
C ALA A 2 69.42 -21.38 4.80
N ASN A 3 68.36 -22.08 4.35
CA ASN A 3 67.84 -22.58 3.05
C ASN A 3 66.28 -22.47 3.12
N VAL A 4 65.42 -22.55 2.09
CA VAL A 4 65.47 -23.09 0.70
C VAL A 4 65.18 -24.60 0.59
N GLU A 5 63.90 -25.00 0.74
CA GLU A 5 63.20 -26.23 0.22
C GLU A 5 61.71 -26.19 0.66
N SER A 6 60.70 -26.81 0.03
CA SER A 6 60.51 -27.34 -1.34
C SER A 6 59.00 -27.50 -1.66
N SER A 7 58.60 -27.49 -2.94
CA SER A 7 57.30 -28.01 -3.45
C SER A 7 57.27 -28.03 -4.99
N PRO A 8 56.96 -29.16 -5.66
CA PRO A 8 56.89 -29.26 -7.11
C PRO A 8 55.49 -28.98 -7.68
N ALA A 9 55.43 -28.66 -8.98
CA ALA A 9 54.19 -28.47 -9.72
C ALA A 9 53.69 -29.78 -10.38
N SER A 10 52.45 -29.78 -10.85
CA SER A 10 51.92 -30.78 -11.80
C SER A 10 51.28 -30.07 -13.00
N SER A 11 51.38 -30.67 -14.18
CA SER A 11 50.91 -30.08 -15.44
C SER A 11 50.16 -31.08 -16.31
N ASN A 12 49.09 -30.58 -16.93
CA ASN A 12 48.46 -31.02 -18.17
C ASN A 12 48.34 -32.52 -18.49
N HIS A 13 47.10 -32.96 -18.71
CA HIS A 13 46.80 -33.67 -19.95
C HIS A 13 45.48 -33.19 -20.56
N ILE A 14 45.46 -33.05 -21.89
CA ILE A 14 44.29 -32.70 -22.70
C ILE A 14 43.90 -33.92 -23.53
N SER A 15 42.61 -34.14 -23.75
CA SER A 15 42.08 -35.04 -24.79
C SER A 15 40.86 -34.41 -25.47
N ASN A 16 40.57 -34.84 -26.70
CA ASN A 16 39.88 -34.00 -27.68
C ASN A 16 38.35 -34.19 -27.79
N THR A 17 37.76 -33.11 -28.32
CA THR A 17 36.39 -32.87 -28.79
C THR A 17 35.63 -34.03 -29.47
N SER A 18 34.30 -33.96 -29.37
CA SER A 18 33.37 -34.42 -30.42
C SER A 18 32.13 -33.49 -30.48
N PRO A 19 31.42 -33.40 -31.63
CA PRO A 19 30.70 -32.17 -32.00
C PRO A 19 29.28 -32.01 -31.44
N ILE A 20 28.84 -30.75 -31.37
CA ILE A 20 27.47 -30.33 -31.02
C ILE A 20 26.50 -30.78 -32.12
N ARG A 21 25.39 -31.44 -31.76
CA ARG A 21 24.29 -31.75 -32.68
C ARG A 21 23.40 -30.51 -32.90
N PRO A 22 23.18 -30.05 -34.14
CA PRO A 22 22.34 -28.89 -34.41
C PRO A 22 20.85 -29.24 -34.43
N ASN A 23 20.24 -29.51 -33.27
CA ASN A 23 18.78 -29.45 -33.08
C ASN A 23 18.33 -29.53 -31.61
N THR A 24 18.43 -28.43 -30.87
CA THR A 24 17.73 -28.24 -29.56
C THR A 24 17.48 -26.77 -29.20
N LEU A 25 17.18 -25.92 -30.19
CA LEU A 25 16.69 -24.55 -29.94
C LEU A 25 15.20 -24.55 -29.56
N ALA A 26 14.89 -25.12 -28.40
CA ALA A 26 13.55 -25.12 -27.82
C ALA A 26 13.58 -25.19 -26.27
N ASN A 27 12.60 -24.54 -25.63
CA ASN A 27 12.20 -24.74 -24.23
C ASN A 27 13.23 -24.42 -23.13
N SER A 28 13.72 -23.18 -23.08
CA SER A 28 14.25 -22.57 -21.84
C SER A 28 13.14 -21.96 -20.96
N THR A 29 11.89 -22.40 -21.10
CA THR A 29 10.72 -21.99 -20.30
C THR A 29 10.64 -22.72 -18.96
N ALA A 30 11.74 -22.68 -18.20
CA ALA A 30 11.84 -23.28 -16.87
C ALA A 30 10.87 -22.61 -15.88
N HIS A 31 9.64 -23.13 -15.81
CA HIS A 31 8.66 -22.81 -14.77
C HIS A 31 9.19 -23.31 -13.42
N SER A 32 10.00 -22.48 -12.76
CA SER A 32 10.33 -22.65 -11.35
C SER A 32 9.02 -22.69 -10.56
N THR A 33 8.69 -23.86 -10.04
CA THR A 33 7.61 -24.11 -9.07
C THR A 33 7.96 -23.46 -7.74
N ARG A 34 7.94 -22.11 -7.73
CA ARG A 34 8.16 -21.29 -6.55
C ARG A 34 7.12 -21.65 -5.49
N VAL A 35 7.54 -22.47 -4.53
CA VAL A 35 6.82 -22.68 -3.27
C VAL A 35 6.45 -21.31 -2.72
N ASN A 36 5.15 -21.10 -2.44
CA ASN A 36 4.70 -19.82 -1.93
C ASN A 36 5.35 -19.58 -0.56
N PRO A 37 6.13 -18.49 -0.38
CA PRO A 37 6.87 -18.26 0.86
C PRO A 37 5.91 -18.11 2.02
N SER A 38 6.26 -18.69 3.16
CA SER A 38 5.44 -18.69 4.37
C SER A 38 5.12 -17.27 4.84
N ALA A 39 4.08 -17.13 5.66
CA ALA A 39 3.74 -15.85 6.27
C ALA A 39 4.90 -15.27 7.13
N ALA A 40 5.79 -16.12 7.65
CA ALA A 40 6.98 -15.68 8.38
C ALA A 40 8.06 -15.10 7.44
N GLU A 41 8.32 -15.77 6.32
CA GLU A 41 9.26 -15.30 5.29
C GLU A 41 8.77 -14.03 4.60
N GLN A 42 7.47 -13.92 4.29
CA GLN A 42 6.88 -12.68 3.77
C GLN A 42 7.03 -11.51 4.75
N LYS A 43 6.81 -11.74 6.05
CA LYS A 43 7.07 -10.73 7.10
C LYS A 43 8.56 -10.40 7.21
N ARG A 44 9.47 -11.36 7.04
CA ARG A 44 10.94 -11.13 7.06
C ARG A 44 11.38 -10.30 5.86
N ALA A 45 10.97 -10.65 4.65
CA ALA A 45 11.33 -9.94 3.42
C ALA A 45 10.89 -8.47 3.48
N ARG A 46 9.64 -8.19 3.88
CA ARG A 46 9.14 -6.82 4.07
C ARG A 46 9.98 -6.00 5.03
N ARG A 47 10.47 -6.57 6.13
CA ARG A 47 11.34 -5.82 7.07
C ARG A 47 12.68 -5.45 6.48
N LEU A 48 13.28 -6.29 5.62
CA LEU A 48 14.52 -5.95 4.93
C LEU A 48 14.34 -4.79 3.94
N GLU A 49 13.10 -4.52 3.49
CA GLU A 49 12.79 -3.33 2.68
C GLU A 49 12.74 -2.02 3.50
N MET A 50 12.65 -2.10 4.83
CA MET A 50 12.57 -0.93 5.74
C MET A 50 13.93 -0.38 6.18
N ASP A 51 15.02 -1.02 5.78
CA ASP A 51 16.35 -0.67 6.24
C ASP A 51 16.70 0.78 5.87
N GLY A 52 17.02 1.60 6.88
CA GLY A 52 17.22 3.05 6.75
C GLY A 52 15.96 3.89 6.44
N LYS A 53 14.74 3.36 6.60
CA LYS A 53 13.48 4.00 6.16
C LYS A 53 12.42 4.16 7.26
N VAL A 54 12.86 4.20 8.51
CA VAL A 54 12.06 4.63 9.66
C VAL A 54 12.53 6.03 10.07
N VAL A 55 11.59 6.97 10.21
CA VAL A 55 11.87 8.32 10.72
C VAL A 55 11.06 8.54 11.99
N ILE A 56 11.74 8.75 13.12
CA ILE A 56 11.09 8.99 14.42
C ILE A 56 11.06 10.49 14.70
N LEU A 57 9.87 11.05 14.90
CA LEU A 57 9.63 12.47 15.17
C LEU A 57 9.07 12.72 16.58
N ASP A 58 9.33 13.91 17.11
CA ASP A 58 8.60 14.43 18.27
C ASP A 58 7.11 14.57 17.92
N TYR A 59 6.22 14.24 18.87
CA TYR A 59 4.77 14.23 18.66
C TYR A 59 4.22 15.50 17.98
N VAL A 60 4.67 16.68 18.42
CA VAL A 60 4.22 17.97 17.86
C VAL A 60 4.63 18.12 16.40
N LYS A 61 5.89 17.83 16.06
CA LYS A 61 6.41 17.87 14.68
C LYS A 61 5.65 16.92 13.76
N PHE A 62 5.34 15.71 14.22
CA PHE A 62 4.53 14.75 13.47
C PHE A 62 3.11 15.29 13.21
N MET A 63 2.44 15.77 14.26
CA MET A 63 1.08 16.28 14.18
C MET A 63 1.00 17.48 13.25
N ASP A 64 1.87 18.47 13.39
CA ASP A 64 1.75 19.69 12.60
C ASP A 64 2.23 19.51 11.14
N ARG A 65 3.07 18.49 10.85
CA ARG A 65 3.46 18.12 9.47
C ARG A 65 2.42 17.28 8.73
N PHE A 66 1.71 16.37 9.41
CA PHE A 66 0.87 15.36 8.74
C PHE A 66 -0.61 15.39 9.14
N VAL A 67 -0.94 15.99 10.28
CA VAL A 67 -2.30 16.01 10.85
C VAL A 67 -2.59 17.44 11.34
N PRO A 68 -2.63 18.43 10.43
CA PRO A 68 -2.77 19.84 10.79
C PRO A 68 -4.10 20.11 11.51
N ARG A 69 -4.17 21.21 12.27
CA ARG A 69 -5.43 21.62 12.90
C ARG A 69 -6.49 21.90 11.83
N PRO A 70 -7.76 21.52 12.07
CA PRO A 70 -8.88 21.99 11.23
C PRO A 70 -8.99 23.52 11.29
N GLY A 71 -9.28 24.16 10.16
CA GLY A 71 -9.56 25.59 10.13
C GLY A 71 -10.89 25.90 10.81
N GLY A 72 -10.91 26.87 11.72
CA GLY A 72 -12.13 27.34 12.38
C GLY A 72 -12.66 26.49 13.56
N GLU A 73 -12.00 25.39 13.93
CA GLU A 73 -12.33 24.61 15.13
C GLU A 73 -11.17 24.62 16.15
N GLU A 74 -11.46 25.00 17.39
CA GLU A 74 -10.50 24.87 18.50
C GLU A 74 -10.35 23.42 18.98
N SER A 75 -9.12 23.04 19.35
CA SER A 75 -8.84 21.76 19.99
C SER A 75 -9.65 21.59 21.30
N PRO A 76 -10.31 20.44 21.52
CA PRO A 76 -10.99 20.13 22.77
C PRO A 76 -10.16 20.40 24.03
N THR A 77 -10.80 20.89 25.10
CA THR A 77 -10.08 21.20 26.35
C THR A 77 -9.47 19.97 27.01
N LYS A 78 -8.37 20.13 27.76
CA LYS A 78 -7.73 19.03 28.52
C LYS A 78 -8.71 18.28 29.43
N HIS A 79 -9.67 18.98 30.03
CA HIS A 79 -10.74 18.37 30.81
C HIS A 79 -11.65 17.45 29.95
N ARG A 80 -12.02 17.88 28.74
CA ARG A 80 -12.80 17.07 27.79
C ARG A 80 -12.06 15.80 27.36
N TYR A 81 -10.73 15.88 27.16
CA TYR A 81 -9.88 14.70 26.95
C TYR A 81 -9.83 13.77 28.17
N ALA A 82 -9.59 14.32 29.36
CA ALA A 82 -9.49 13.54 30.60
C ALA A 82 -10.77 12.72 30.91
N ARG A 83 -11.96 13.26 30.57
CA ARG A 83 -13.27 12.59 30.71
C ARG A 83 -13.46 11.34 29.83
N VAL A 84 -12.62 11.10 28.82
CA VAL A 84 -12.61 9.82 28.10
C VAL A 84 -12.06 8.70 28.98
N HIS A 85 -11.23 9.01 29.98
CA HIS A 85 -10.68 8.06 30.95
C HIS A 85 -9.92 6.88 30.30
N LEU A 86 -9.01 7.17 29.36
CA LEU A 86 -8.13 6.14 28.76
C LEU A 86 -7.25 5.42 29.79
N LYS A 87 -6.94 6.05 30.93
CA LYS A 87 -6.27 5.42 32.07
C LYS A 87 -6.96 4.15 32.59
N ASN A 88 -8.28 4.00 32.37
CA ASN A 88 -9.06 2.83 32.78
C ASN A 88 -9.00 1.65 31.77
N ILE A 89 -8.19 1.74 30.71
CA ILE A 89 -7.97 0.64 29.75
C ILE A 89 -6.97 -0.35 30.37
N PRO A 90 -7.31 -1.66 30.46
CA PRO A 90 -6.42 -2.66 31.03
C PRO A 90 -5.25 -2.96 30.10
N GLU A 91 -4.10 -3.31 30.67
CA GLU A 91 -2.90 -3.65 29.89
C GLU A 91 -2.87 -5.14 29.52
N LYS A 92 -3.46 -6.00 30.35
CA LYS A 92 -3.54 -7.45 30.16
C LYS A 92 -4.96 -7.95 30.53
N PRO A 93 -5.48 -9.01 29.88
CA PRO A 93 -5.02 -9.58 28.60
C PRO A 93 -5.36 -8.67 27.41
N GLU A 94 -4.76 -8.95 26.24
CA GLU A 94 -4.95 -8.20 24.98
C GLU A 94 -6.44 -8.12 24.60
N THR A 95 -7.14 -9.24 24.75
CA THR A 95 -8.60 -9.40 24.56
C THR A 95 -9.47 -8.50 25.43
N SER A 96 -8.93 -7.96 26.53
CA SER A 96 -9.61 -6.97 27.36
C SER A 96 -9.24 -5.52 27.02
N MET A 97 -8.13 -5.29 26.29
CA MET A 97 -7.65 -3.96 25.92
C MET A 97 -8.47 -3.40 24.74
N TYR A 98 -8.41 -4.05 23.57
CA TYR A 98 -8.96 -3.48 22.34
C TYR A 98 -10.48 -3.22 22.36
N PRO A 99 -11.37 -4.04 22.96
CA PRO A 99 -12.81 -3.73 22.94
C PRO A 99 -13.13 -2.52 23.82
N LYS A 100 -12.39 -2.36 24.93
CA LYS A 100 -12.54 -1.22 25.84
C LYS A 100 -11.97 0.05 25.20
N LEU A 101 -10.85 -0.04 24.46
CA LEU A 101 -10.29 1.07 23.67
C LEU A 101 -11.26 1.53 22.57
N MET A 102 -11.72 0.65 21.67
CA MET A 102 -12.64 1.05 20.59
C MET A 102 -13.92 1.67 21.14
N ARG A 103 -14.47 1.13 22.24
CA ARG A 103 -15.63 1.72 22.92
C ARG A 103 -15.36 3.12 23.49
N LYS A 104 -14.14 3.42 23.94
CA LYS A 104 -13.75 4.77 24.40
C LYS A 104 -13.52 5.74 23.23
N LEU A 105 -12.91 5.28 22.14
CA LEU A 105 -12.68 6.08 20.93
C LEU A 105 -14.00 6.43 20.21
N ASN A 106 -15.04 5.59 20.33
CA ASN A 106 -16.41 5.89 19.88
C ASN A 106 -17.16 6.95 20.73
N THR A 107 -16.47 7.79 21.51
CA THR A 107 -17.14 8.96 22.13
C THR A 107 -17.46 9.97 21.02
N SER A 108 -18.72 10.42 20.93
CA SER A 108 -19.31 11.07 19.75
C SER A 108 -18.53 12.25 19.14
N TRP A 109 -17.78 13.00 19.95
CA TRP A 109 -17.00 14.16 19.49
C TRP A 109 -15.58 13.81 19.01
N ILE A 110 -15.06 12.60 19.28
CA ILE A 110 -13.69 12.22 18.93
C ILE A 110 -13.53 12.10 17.42
N ALA A 111 -14.38 11.33 16.73
CA ALA A 111 -14.27 11.16 15.28
C ALA A 111 -15.66 11.20 14.59
N PRO A 112 -16.29 12.38 14.47
CA PRO A 112 -17.59 12.52 13.81
C PRO A 112 -17.57 11.95 12.39
N GLY A 113 -18.59 11.17 12.02
CA GLY A 113 -18.66 10.47 10.72
C GLY A 113 -17.88 9.15 10.63
N TYR A 114 -17.09 8.80 11.65
CA TYR A 114 -16.32 7.55 11.71
C TYR A 114 -16.71 6.69 12.91
N ARG A 115 -16.34 5.41 12.84
CA ARG A 115 -16.54 4.45 13.91
C ARG A 115 -15.31 3.58 14.12
N PHE A 116 -15.01 3.30 15.38
CA PHE A 116 -13.98 2.38 15.80
C PHE A 116 -14.60 1.00 16.02
N VAL A 117 -14.08 -0.01 15.34
CA VAL A 117 -14.62 -1.38 15.34
C VAL A 117 -13.53 -2.36 15.73
N SER A 118 -13.81 -3.24 16.69
CA SER A 118 -12.92 -4.37 17.00
C SER A 118 -13.08 -5.48 15.94
N THR A 119 -11.95 -5.96 15.44
CA THR A 119 -11.88 -6.84 14.25
C THR A 119 -11.05 -8.11 14.48
N ASP A 120 -10.69 -8.35 15.74
CA ASP A 120 -10.16 -9.59 16.32
C ASP A 120 -10.96 -10.86 15.97
N SER A 121 -12.27 -10.73 15.79
CA SER A 121 -13.20 -11.85 15.79
C SER A 121 -13.19 -12.64 14.47
N LYS A 122 -12.97 -11.97 13.33
CA LYS A 122 -13.03 -12.59 12.00
C LYS A 122 -12.03 -11.98 11.01
N VAL A 123 -11.45 -12.85 10.19
CA VAL A 123 -10.66 -12.48 9.01
C VAL A 123 -11.52 -11.70 8.01
N ASP A 124 -10.89 -10.81 7.22
CA ASP A 124 -11.53 -10.17 6.07
C ASP A 124 -11.92 -11.22 5.01
N PRO A 125 -13.20 -11.42 4.69
CA PRO A 125 -13.63 -12.45 3.73
C PRO A 125 -13.19 -12.18 2.29
N THR A 126 -12.70 -10.97 1.98
CA THR A 126 -12.13 -10.62 0.67
C THR A 126 -10.60 -10.78 0.62
N SER A 127 -9.97 -11.23 1.72
CA SER A 127 -8.53 -11.43 1.81
C SER A 127 -8.16 -12.91 1.86
N GLU A 128 -7.24 -13.32 0.98
CA GLU A 128 -6.56 -14.62 1.06
C GLU A 128 -5.70 -14.76 2.34
N SER A 129 -5.39 -13.64 3.02
CA SER A 129 -4.60 -13.64 4.25
C SER A 129 -5.47 -13.95 5.47
N LYS A 130 -5.11 -14.97 6.26
CA LYS A 130 -5.79 -15.35 7.52
C LYS A 130 -5.55 -14.37 8.68
N LEU A 131 -5.21 -13.12 8.39
CA LEU A 131 -4.78 -12.12 9.35
C LEU A 131 -5.95 -11.32 9.92
N ARG A 132 -5.76 -10.82 11.14
CA ARG A 132 -6.71 -9.99 11.88
C ARG A 132 -5.92 -8.87 12.55
N VAL A 133 -6.50 -7.68 12.64
CA VAL A 133 -6.02 -6.56 13.44
C VAL A 133 -7.03 -6.30 14.56
N ASP A 134 -6.57 -5.88 15.73
CA ASP A 134 -7.40 -5.77 16.93
C ASP A 134 -8.58 -4.79 16.76
N GLY A 135 -8.35 -3.69 16.05
CA GLY A 135 -9.42 -2.83 15.56
C GLY A 135 -9.02 -1.91 14.41
N GLY A 136 -10.01 -1.18 13.91
CA GLY A 136 -9.81 -0.15 12.89
C GLY A 136 -10.84 0.97 12.97
N MET A 137 -10.47 2.13 12.43
CA MET A 137 -11.36 3.26 12.16
C MET A 137 -11.92 3.12 10.74
N TYR A 138 -13.24 3.27 10.61
CA TYR A 138 -13.97 3.16 9.34
C TYR A 138 -14.95 4.33 9.21
N ALA A 139 -15.34 4.71 7.99
CA ALA A 139 -16.49 5.58 7.79
C ALA A 139 -17.76 4.91 8.36
N GLU A 140 -18.64 5.66 9.03
CA GLU A 140 -19.82 5.11 9.73
C GLU A 140 -20.74 4.30 8.80
N ALA A 141 -20.86 4.69 7.53
CA ALA A 141 -21.63 3.97 6.52
C ALA A 141 -21.07 2.57 6.19
N ASP A 142 -19.75 2.38 6.28
CA ASP A 142 -19.10 1.08 6.06
C ASP A 142 -18.97 0.28 7.36
N ALA A 143 -18.75 0.94 8.50
CA ALA A 143 -18.73 0.31 9.81
C ALA A 143 -20.01 -0.50 10.09
N ARG A 144 -21.17 0.01 9.67
CA ARG A 144 -22.48 -0.67 9.76
C ARG A 144 -22.57 -1.99 8.98
N LYS A 145 -21.68 -2.21 8.00
CA LYS A 145 -21.64 -3.43 7.17
C LYS A 145 -20.73 -4.52 7.77
N LEU A 146 -19.88 -4.18 8.74
CA LEU A 146 -18.86 -5.08 9.29
C LEU A 146 -19.46 -6.08 10.29
N LYS A 147 -19.49 -7.37 9.92
CA LYS A 147 -19.95 -8.47 10.80
C LYS A 147 -18.87 -8.92 11.81
N LYS A 148 -18.23 -7.95 12.47
CA LYS A 148 -17.00 -8.08 13.30
C LYS A 148 -15.77 -8.64 12.56
N SER A 149 -15.68 -8.41 11.26
CA SER A 149 -14.50 -8.72 10.45
C SER A 149 -13.70 -7.46 10.15
N ALA A 150 -12.40 -7.60 9.95
CA ALA A 150 -11.63 -6.58 9.24
C ALA A 150 -12.19 -6.38 7.82
N ASN A 151 -12.02 -5.18 7.26
CA ASN A 151 -12.17 -4.92 5.84
C ASN A 151 -11.04 -4.00 5.38
N TRP A 152 -9.98 -4.55 4.80
CA TRP A 152 -8.79 -3.78 4.41
C TRP A 152 -9.09 -2.74 3.33
N SER A 153 -10.21 -2.88 2.61
CA SER A 153 -10.64 -1.95 1.57
C SER A 153 -11.33 -0.69 2.13
N THR A 154 -12.02 -0.75 3.28
CA THR A 154 -12.76 0.42 3.84
C THR A 154 -12.16 0.99 5.13
N MET A 155 -11.06 0.42 5.62
CA MET A 155 -10.36 0.87 6.83
C MET A 155 -9.54 2.15 6.56
N GLU A 156 -9.78 3.21 7.33
CA GLU A 156 -9.04 4.49 7.25
C GLU A 156 -7.77 4.50 8.12
N VAL A 157 -7.84 3.85 9.29
CA VAL A 157 -6.72 3.66 10.22
C VAL A 157 -6.81 2.28 10.83
N PHE A 158 -5.70 1.54 10.86
CA PHE A 158 -5.61 0.29 11.62
C PHE A 158 -5.00 0.54 13.01
N ILE A 159 -5.50 -0.19 14.01
CA ILE A 159 -5.08 -0.05 15.41
C ILE A 159 -4.70 -1.44 15.95
N GLU A 160 -3.40 -1.65 16.11
CA GLU A 160 -2.83 -2.85 16.73
C GLU A 160 -2.58 -2.58 18.22
N CYS A 161 -2.94 -3.53 19.08
CA CYS A 161 -2.78 -3.46 20.53
C CYS A 161 -1.83 -4.55 21.00
N LYS A 162 -0.89 -4.24 21.91
CA LYS A 162 0.01 -5.19 22.54
C LYS A 162 0.05 -4.98 24.04
N THR A 163 0.23 -6.04 24.82
CA THR A 163 0.11 -5.95 26.29
C THR A 163 1.36 -5.49 27.05
N ASP A 164 2.51 -5.44 26.39
CA ASP A 164 3.80 -5.10 27.02
C ASP A 164 4.27 -3.69 26.69
N ASN A 165 4.96 -3.03 27.61
CA ASN A 165 5.43 -1.65 27.46
C ASN A 165 6.73 -1.51 26.64
N THR A 166 7.39 -2.63 26.31
CA THR A 166 8.68 -2.65 25.57
C THR A 166 8.66 -3.65 24.41
N SER A 167 8.28 -4.92 24.63
CA SER A 167 8.27 -5.92 23.54
C SER A 167 7.15 -5.69 22.52
N GLY A 168 6.13 -4.93 22.89
CA GLY A 168 5.07 -4.45 22.02
C GLY A 168 5.42 -3.23 21.16
N ASP A 169 6.59 -2.59 21.35
CA ASP A 169 6.99 -1.40 20.58
C ASP A 169 7.68 -1.78 19.25
N PRO A 170 7.08 -1.53 18.07
CA PRO A 170 7.65 -1.87 16.76
C PRO A 170 8.84 -1.00 16.32
N PHE A 171 9.19 0.07 17.05
CA PHE A 171 10.28 0.99 16.71
C PHE A 171 11.14 1.29 17.94
N ASP A 172 12.34 1.82 17.74
CA ASP A 172 13.26 2.14 18.84
C ASP A 172 13.67 3.61 18.87
N ASP A 173 13.32 4.31 19.95
CA ASP A 173 13.66 5.73 20.14
C ASP A 173 15.16 5.97 20.43
N SER A 174 15.95 4.91 20.61
CA SER A 174 17.40 4.98 20.85
C SER A 174 18.26 4.46 19.69
N ALA A 175 17.67 3.80 18.69
CA ALA A 175 18.40 3.36 17.50
C ALA A 175 18.49 4.49 16.46
N ALA A 176 19.66 4.67 15.86
CA ALA A 176 19.90 5.74 14.88
C ALA A 176 19.06 5.59 13.59
N ASP A 177 18.64 4.36 13.27
CA ASP A 177 17.77 4.00 12.15
C ASP A 177 16.30 3.78 12.57
N GLY A 178 15.97 3.97 13.85
CA GLY A 178 14.66 3.72 14.45
C GLY A 178 14.20 2.25 14.49
N GLN A 179 15.01 1.27 14.06
CA GLN A 179 14.59 -0.12 13.93
C GLN A 179 14.77 -0.93 15.23
N PRO A 180 13.87 -1.89 15.54
CA PRO A 180 14.02 -2.75 16.69
C PRO A 180 15.03 -3.88 16.43
N SER A 181 16.03 -4.02 17.32
CA SER A 181 16.96 -5.15 17.32
C SER A 181 16.34 -6.46 17.82
N ALA A 182 15.51 -6.39 18.87
CA ALA A 182 14.91 -7.54 19.54
C ALA A 182 13.87 -8.27 18.66
N GLU A 183 13.83 -9.61 18.73
CA GLU A 183 13.01 -10.43 17.82
C GLU A 183 11.50 -10.18 17.94
N GLU A 184 10.95 -10.10 19.15
CA GLU A 184 9.51 -9.86 19.34
C GLU A 184 9.07 -8.51 18.75
N ARG A 185 9.87 -7.46 18.94
CA ARG A 185 9.60 -6.14 18.37
C ARG A 185 9.69 -6.16 16.83
N ARG A 186 10.62 -6.95 16.26
CA ARG A 186 10.65 -7.25 14.81
C ARG A 186 9.43 -8.06 14.36
N LYS A 187 8.86 -8.96 15.19
CA LYS A 187 7.60 -9.67 14.87
C LYS A 187 6.42 -8.69 14.80
N VAL A 188 6.29 -7.78 15.77
CA VAL A 188 5.25 -6.72 15.79
C VAL A 188 5.39 -5.78 14.59
N LEU A 189 6.59 -5.29 14.28
CA LEU A 189 6.84 -4.46 13.09
C LEU A 189 6.41 -5.16 11.79
N GLY A 190 6.82 -6.42 11.58
CA GLY A 190 6.44 -7.20 10.39
C GLY A 190 4.93 -7.50 10.29
N GLN A 191 4.21 -7.53 11.41
CA GLN A 191 2.75 -7.66 11.47
C GLN A 191 2.08 -6.36 11.02
N ILE A 192 2.47 -5.22 11.60
CA ILE A 192 2.00 -3.87 11.25
C ILE A 192 2.23 -3.55 9.76
N MET A 193 3.45 -3.82 9.26
CA MET A 193 3.77 -3.68 7.83
C MET A 193 2.84 -4.50 6.92
N THR A 194 2.40 -5.68 7.37
CA THR A 194 1.53 -6.54 6.56
C THR A 194 0.10 -6.01 6.49
N TYR A 195 -0.42 -5.41 7.57
CA TYR A 195 -1.71 -4.69 7.51
C TYR A 195 -1.64 -3.49 6.57
N ALA A 196 -0.56 -2.70 6.66
CA ALA A 196 -0.34 -1.59 5.75
C ALA A 196 -0.31 -2.07 4.29
N TYR A 197 0.45 -3.12 3.97
CA TYR A 197 0.49 -3.74 2.64
C TYR A 197 -0.90 -4.20 2.13
N LEU A 198 -1.72 -4.81 3.00
CA LEU A 198 -3.07 -5.25 2.64
C LEU A 198 -4.00 -4.05 2.34
N ILE A 199 -3.92 -3.00 3.16
CA ILE A 199 -4.70 -1.76 2.97
C ILE A 199 -4.26 -1.04 1.69
N PHE A 200 -2.95 -0.87 1.45
CA PHE A 200 -2.47 -0.34 0.17
C PHE A 200 -2.94 -1.23 -0.99
N THR A 201 -2.93 -2.56 -0.88
CA THR A 201 -3.39 -3.45 -1.97
C THR A 201 -4.90 -3.33 -2.24
N GLY A 202 -5.72 -3.13 -1.21
CA GLY A 202 -7.19 -2.99 -1.34
C GLY A 202 -7.71 -1.57 -1.66
N GLN A 203 -6.84 -0.56 -1.64
CA GLN A 203 -7.20 0.86 -1.76
C GLN A 203 -6.27 1.63 -2.72
N GLN A 204 -6.72 2.76 -3.23
CA GLN A 204 -5.87 3.72 -3.95
C GLN A 204 -5.45 4.80 -2.95
N ARG A 205 -4.17 4.77 -2.54
CA ARG A 205 -3.63 5.49 -1.39
C ARG A 205 -2.25 6.04 -1.70
N THR A 206 -2.05 7.33 -1.45
CA THR A 206 -0.71 7.95 -1.42
C THR A 206 0.00 7.64 -0.11
N HIS A 207 -0.75 7.55 1.00
CA HIS A 207 -0.23 7.20 2.32
C HIS A 207 -1.31 6.60 3.23
N LEU A 208 -0.92 6.09 4.40
CA LEU A 208 -1.78 5.44 5.38
C LEU A 208 -1.34 5.76 6.81
N PHE A 209 -2.29 6.08 7.68
CA PHE A 209 -2.01 6.23 9.11
C PHE A 209 -2.32 4.95 9.89
N ASN A 210 -1.54 4.67 10.93
CA ASN A 210 -1.82 3.63 11.91
C ASN A 210 -1.58 4.13 13.34
N VAL A 211 -2.24 3.49 14.29
CA VAL A 211 -1.88 3.59 15.72
C VAL A 211 -1.39 2.22 16.20
N THR A 212 -0.39 2.23 17.07
CA THR A 212 0.04 1.04 17.82
C THR A 212 -0.01 1.37 19.30
N ILE A 213 -0.75 0.57 20.06
CA ILE A 213 -0.86 0.67 21.53
C ILE A 213 -0.04 -0.46 22.13
N PHE A 214 0.78 -0.18 23.14
CA PHE A 214 1.63 -1.17 23.79
C PHE A 214 1.75 -0.89 25.30
N GLY A 215 1.05 -1.71 26.10
CA GLY A 215 0.87 -1.51 27.54
C GLY A 215 0.17 -0.18 27.87
N SER A 216 0.91 0.75 28.46
CA SER A 216 0.49 2.13 28.76
C SER A 216 0.93 3.17 27.72
N HIS A 217 1.66 2.75 26.67
CA HIS A 217 2.25 3.61 25.65
C HIS A 217 1.57 3.46 24.29
N ALA A 218 1.81 4.44 23.43
CA ALA A 218 1.31 4.48 22.06
C ALA A 218 2.33 5.12 21.10
N ARG A 219 2.19 4.78 19.83
CA ARG A 219 2.75 5.51 18.68
C ARG A 219 1.66 5.77 17.65
N ILE A 220 1.82 6.87 16.93
CA ILE A 220 1.09 7.17 15.70
C ILE A 220 2.11 7.11 14.56
N SER A 221 1.79 6.43 13.46
CA SER A 221 2.68 6.35 12.30
C SER A 221 1.95 6.67 10.99
N ARG A 222 2.70 7.19 10.03
CA ARG A 222 2.31 7.44 8.64
C ARG A 222 3.22 6.63 7.72
N TRP A 223 2.62 5.71 6.98
CA TRP A 223 3.26 4.86 5.98
C TRP A 223 3.03 5.42 4.58
N ASP A 224 4.05 5.38 3.73
CA ASP A 224 3.91 5.61 2.29
C ASP A 224 4.88 4.69 1.52
N ARG A 225 5.19 5.04 0.27
CA ARG A 225 6.07 4.25 -0.60
C ARG A 225 7.55 4.53 -0.41
N ALA A 226 7.94 5.55 0.36
CA ALA A 226 9.32 5.80 0.76
C ALA A 226 9.67 5.07 2.07
N GLY A 227 8.72 4.99 3.02
CA GLY A 227 8.95 4.30 4.29
C GLY A 227 7.85 4.54 5.33
N VAL A 228 8.28 4.74 6.58
CA VAL A 228 7.39 5.12 7.68
C VAL A 228 7.96 6.28 8.47
N THR A 229 7.11 7.27 8.76
CA THR A 229 7.36 8.26 9.80
C THR A 229 6.51 7.91 11.01
N THR A 230 7.06 7.93 12.21
CA THR A 230 6.34 7.58 13.45
C THR A 230 6.66 8.58 14.56
N THR A 231 5.77 8.72 15.54
CA THR A 231 6.05 9.49 16.76
C THR A 231 7.03 8.71 17.65
N LYS A 232 7.88 9.42 18.41
CA LYS A 232 8.42 8.90 19.68
C LYS A 232 7.29 8.31 20.53
N ARG A 233 7.57 7.31 21.36
CA ARG A 233 6.52 6.69 22.20
C ARG A 233 5.99 7.69 23.24
N PHE A 234 4.68 7.73 23.44
CA PHE A 234 4.04 8.59 24.45
C PHE A 234 3.04 7.81 25.29
N ASN A 235 2.75 8.27 26.51
CA ASN A 235 1.92 7.52 27.45
C ASN A 235 0.44 7.92 27.33
N TYR A 236 -0.34 7.22 26.49
CA TYR A 236 -1.74 7.57 26.19
C TYR A 236 -2.69 7.52 27.41
N LYS A 237 -2.24 6.96 28.54
CA LYS A 237 -2.99 6.95 29.80
C LYS A 237 -2.77 8.21 30.65
N LYS A 238 -1.53 8.73 30.68
CA LYS A 238 -1.15 9.98 31.36
C LYS A 238 -1.43 11.21 30.50
N GLU A 239 -1.24 11.09 29.19
CA GLU A 239 -1.39 12.15 28.19
C GLU A 239 -2.48 11.77 27.15
N PRO A 240 -3.74 11.56 27.59
CA PRO A 240 -4.80 11.10 26.70
C PRO A 240 -5.09 12.07 25.54
N GLU A 241 -4.80 13.37 25.70
CA GLU A 241 -4.93 14.36 24.65
C GLU A 241 -4.12 13.99 23.40
N LYS A 242 -2.93 13.37 23.53
CA LYS A 242 -2.07 13.07 22.37
C LYS A 242 -2.72 12.08 21.40
N LEU A 243 -3.36 11.03 21.92
CA LEU A 243 -4.06 10.03 21.10
C LEU A 243 -5.41 10.53 20.60
N LEU A 244 -6.09 11.37 21.39
CA LEU A 244 -7.46 11.81 21.09
C LEU A 244 -7.50 13.03 20.15
N GLU A 245 -6.55 13.98 20.27
CA GLU A 245 -6.30 15.07 19.31
C GLU A 245 -5.99 14.50 17.92
N PHE A 246 -5.23 13.40 17.82
CA PHE A 246 -4.93 12.74 16.55
C PHE A 246 -6.20 12.32 15.80
N PHE A 247 -7.07 11.51 16.42
CA PHE A 247 -8.33 11.11 15.77
C PHE A 247 -9.30 12.28 15.56
N TRP A 248 -9.27 13.28 16.46
CA TRP A 248 -10.09 14.48 16.36
C TRP A 248 -9.74 15.36 15.16
N ARG A 249 -8.44 15.59 14.89
CA ARG A 249 -8.01 16.25 13.65
C ARG A 249 -8.21 15.36 12.43
N LEU A 250 -7.80 14.09 12.48
CA LEU A 250 -7.82 13.16 11.34
C LEU A 250 -9.23 12.99 10.74
N SER A 251 -10.26 12.91 11.57
CA SER A 251 -11.66 12.83 11.12
C SER A 251 -12.16 14.05 10.35
N ARG A 252 -11.50 15.21 10.51
CA ARG A 252 -11.84 16.50 9.87
C ARG A 252 -11.01 16.80 8.62
N LEU A 253 -9.92 16.06 8.41
CA LEU A 253 -9.11 16.18 7.19
C LEU A 253 -9.92 15.74 5.96
N THR A 254 -9.57 16.29 4.79
CA THR A 254 -10.10 15.79 3.50
C THR A 254 -9.65 14.33 3.25
N PRO A 255 -10.32 13.58 2.36
CA PRO A 255 -9.88 12.23 1.99
C PRO A 255 -8.42 12.19 1.48
N ALA A 256 -8.00 13.21 0.72
CA ALA A 256 -6.63 13.34 0.22
C ALA A 256 -5.61 13.57 1.35
N GLN A 257 -5.93 14.43 2.32
CA GLN A 257 -5.08 14.67 3.50
C GLN A 257 -5.03 13.46 4.44
N ARG A 258 -6.06 12.60 4.49
CA ARG A 258 -5.96 11.29 5.15
C ARG A 258 -5.14 10.27 4.38
N GLY A 259 -4.90 10.50 3.08
CA GLY A 259 -4.02 9.70 2.23
C GLY A 259 -4.69 8.88 1.13
N HIS A 260 -5.98 9.09 0.84
CA HIS A 260 -6.61 8.58 -0.40
C HIS A 260 -6.02 9.28 -1.62
N ASP A 261 -5.86 8.54 -2.73
CA ASP A 261 -5.36 9.12 -3.98
C ASP A 261 -6.49 9.87 -4.71
N ALA A 262 -6.33 11.19 -4.87
CA ALA A 262 -7.33 12.05 -5.51
C ALA A 262 -7.47 11.81 -7.03
N SER A 263 -6.52 11.11 -7.66
CA SER A 263 -6.66 10.63 -9.04
C SER A 263 -7.65 9.46 -9.16
N ALA A 264 -7.97 8.75 -8.06
CA ALA A 264 -8.75 7.52 -8.10
C ALA A 264 -10.15 7.69 -7.47
N THR A 265 -11.19 7.68 -8.32
CA THR A 265 -12.59 7.68 -7.88
C THR A 265 -13.15 6.25 -7.86
N LEU A 266 -13.89 5.89 -6.81
CA LEU A 266 -14.56 4.59 -6.70
C LEU A 266 -15.76 4.51 -7.66
N VAL A 267 -15.80 3.48 -8.52
CA VAL A 267 -16.94 3.24 -9.42
C VAL A 267 -18.12 2.68 -8.62
N GLY A 268 -19.11 3.54 -8.34
CA GLY A 268 -20.29 3.17 -7.58
C GLY A 268 -21.18 2.14 -8.31
N PRO A 269 -21.78 1.16 -7.61
CA PRO A 269 -22.69 0.20 -8.23
C PRO A 269 -23.84 0.88 -8.99
N ARG A 270 -24.24 0.31 -10.13
CA ARG A 270 -25.31 0.80 -11.03
C ARG A 270 -25.02 2.13 -11.76
N SER A 271 -23.89 2.79 -11.51
CA SER A 271 -23.45 3.97 -12.27
C SER A 271 -23.27 3.68 -13.78
N PRO A 272 -23.20 4.71 -14.65
CA PRO A 272 -22.88 4.52 -16.07
C PRO A 272 -21.56 3.77 -16.27
N ASP A 273 -20.51 4.17 -15.54
CA ASP A 273 -19.20 3.50 -15.54
C ASP A 273 -19.33 2.01 -15.13
N TYR A 274 -20.09 1.70 -14.06
CA TYR A 274 -20.34 0.31 -13.65
C TYR A 274 -21.05 -0.51 -14.73
N LYS A 275 -22.05 0.08 -15.42
CA LYS A 275 -22.78 -0.57 -16.52
C LYS A 275 -21.87 -0.81 -17.73
N LEU A 276 -21.00 0.14 -18.06
CA LEU A 276 -20.00 0.02 -19.12
C LEU A 276 -18.99 -1.11 -18.81
N MET A 277 -18.42 -1.13 -17.60
CA MET A 277 -17.49 -2.18 -17.17
C MET A 277 -18.12 -3.57 -17.21
N ARG A 278 -19.38 -3.72 -16.78
CA ARG A 278 -20.15 -4.96 -16.96
C ARG A 278 -20.30 -5.32 -18.44
N SER A 279 -20.87 -4.42 -19.25
CA SER A 279 -21.09 -4.67 -20.68
C SER A 279 -19.81 -5.10 -21.42
N ARG A 280 -18.67 -4.47 -21.13
CA ARG A 280 -17.37 -4.81 -21.74
C ARG A 280 -16.74 -6.10 -21.21
N ALA A 281 -17.08 -6.56 -20.00
CA ALA A 281 -16.60 -7.82 -19.40
C ALA A 281 -17.51 -9.03 -19.67
N ASP A 282 -18.80 -8.78 -19.88
CA ASP A 282 -19.84 -9.77 -20.10
C ASP A 282 -20.11 -9.99 -21.62
N LYS A 283 -19.63 -9.09 -22.50
CA LYS A 283 -19.72 -9.20 -23.97
C LYS A 283 -18.34 -8.99 -24.63
N PRO A 284 -17.69 -10.05 -25.14
CA PRO A 284 -16.45 -9.91 -25.92
C PRO A 284 -16.67 -9.03 -27.16
N ARG A 285 -15.68 -8.19 -27.50
CA ARG A 285 -15.66 -7.46 -28.78
C ARG A 285 -15.30 -8.46 -29.88
N LEU A 286 -16.11 -8.57 -30.92
CA LEU A 286 -15.81 -9.42 -32.07
C LEU A 286 -15.22 -8.59 -33.22
N VAL A 287 -14.25 -9.15 -33.93
CA VAL A 287 -13.69 -8.62 -35.19
C VAL A 287 -13.54 -9.80 -36.15
N GLY A 288 -14.18 -9.73 -37.33
CA GLY A 288 -14.23 -10.85 -38.27
C GLY A 288 -14.91 -12.11 -37.71
N GLY A 289 -15.80 -11.96 -36.72
CA GLY A 289 -16.43 -13.08 -35.99
C GLY A 289 -15.60 -13.66 -34.84
N LEU A 290 -14.31 -13.33 -34.74
CA LEU A 290 -13.40 -13.83 -33.70
C LEU A 290 -13.32 -12.88 -32.50
N ALA A 291 -13.01 -13.42 -31.32
CA ALA A 291 -12.85 -12.65 -30.08
C ALA A 291 -11.59 -11.76 -30.13
N PHE A 292 -11.79 -10.44 -30.19
CA PHE A 292 -10.71 -9.47 -30.25
C PHE A 292 -10.12 -9.21 -28.86
N GLN A 293 -8.80 -9.39 -28.72
CA GLN A 293 -8.06 -9.31 -27.45
C GLN A 293 -8.64 -10.22 -26.34
N GLU A 294 -8.99 -11.46 -26.67
CA GLU A 294 -9.63 -12.43 -25.76
C GLU A 294 -8.98 -12.46 -24.36
N HIS A 295 -7.66 -12.69 -24.26
CA HIS A 295 -6.94 -12.71 -22.98
C HIS A 295 -7.03 -11.40 -22.17
N ALA A 296 -7.16 -10.24 -22.83
CA ALA A 296 -7.39 -8.97 -22.15
C ALA A 296 -8.84 -8.88 -21.63
N GLY A 297 -9.82 -9.37 -22.38
CA GLY A 297 -11.20 -9.52 -21.94
C GLY A 297 -11.33 -10.47 -20.75
N GLU A 298 -10.69 -11.64 -20.80
CA GLU A 298 -10.61 -12.59 -19.67
C GLU A 298 -9.96 -11.96 -18.44
N ALA A 299 -8.81 -11.31 -18.62
CA ALA A 299 -8.09 -10.62 -17.55
C ALA A 299 -8.92 -9.48 -16.94
N PHE A 300 -9.63 -8.70 -17.77
CA PHE A 300 -10.53 -7.65 -17.33
C PHE A 300 -11.72 -8.22 -16.55
N GLN A 301 -12.41 -9.24 -17.07
CA GLN A 301 -13.52 -9.90 -16.35
C GLN A 301 -13.05 -10.52 -15.03
N LYS A 302 -11.88 -11.16 -15.01
CA LYS A 302 -11.23 -11.69 -13.79
C LYS A 302 -10.72 -10.57 -12.85
N SER A 303 -10.61 -9.34 -13.32
CA SER A 303 -10.28 -8.18 -12.48
C SER A 303 -11.48 -7.63 -11.70
N LEU A 304 -12.70 -7.86 -12.21
CA LEU A 304 -13.96 -7.35 -11.65
C LEU A 304 -14.54 -8.21 -10.51
N LYS A 305 -14.05 -9.46 -10.34
CA LYS A 305 -14.51 -10.40 -9.32
C LYS A 305 -13.96 -10.01 -7.94
N ASP A 306 -14.85 -9.97 -6.95
CA ASP A 306 -14.59 -9.74 -5.51
C ASP A 306 -13.69 -8.54 -5.20
N SER A 307 -13.75 -7.51 -6.06
CA SER A 307 -12.90 -6.33 -6.03
C SER A 307 -13.72 -5.04 -6.06
N ARG A 308 -13.06 -3.93 -5.72
CA ARG A 308 -13.57 -2.59 -6.02
C ARG A 308 -12.96 -2.07 -7.30
N TRP A 309 -13.77 -1.40 -8.09
CA TRP A 309 -13.41 -0.89 -9.41
C TRP A 309 -13.19 0.63 -9.32
N TRP A 310 -12.28 1.15 -10.13
CA TRP A 310 -11.79 2.52 -10.02
C TRP A 310 -11.82 3.23 -11.37
N LYS A 311 -12.19 4.51 -11.33
CA LYS A 311 -11.97 5.49 -12.40
C LYS A 311 -10.69 6.23 -12.05
N LEU A 312 -9.63 6.00 -12.81
CA LEU A 312 -8.34 6.67 -12.64
C LEU A 312 -8.28 7.87 -13.58
N LYS A 313 -8.10 9.07 -13.02
CA LYS A 313 -7.62 10.25 -13.76
C LYS A 313 -6.14 10.03 -14.07
N VAL A 314 -5.75 10.27 -15.31
CA VAL A 314 -4.36 10.28 -15.75
C VAL A 314 -4.14 11.56 -16.54
N ASP A 315 -3.12 12.33 -16.19
CA ASP A 315 -2.70 13.48 -16.98
C ASP A 315 -1.62 12.98 -17.96
N ASP A 316 -1.99 12.91 -19.25
CA ASP A 316 -1.18 12.33 -20.31
C ASP A 316 -0.22 13.40 -20.86
N GLU A 317 1.06 13.20 -20.61
CA GLU A 317 2.18 14.06 -21.03
C GLU A 317 3.01 13.42 -22.15
N SER A 318 2.42 12.52 -22.96
CA SER A 318 3.15 11.84 -24.04
C SER A 318 3.51 12.76 -25.23
N ASP A 319 2.85 13.91 -25.35
CA ASP A 319 3.24 15.01 -26.26
C ASP A 319 3.69 16.26 -25.45
N PRO A 320 4.99 16.60 -25.46
CA PRO A 320 5.50 17.81 -24.81
C PRO A 320 5.00 19.13 -25.42
N ALA A 321 4.43 19.13 -26.63
CA ALA A 321 4.02 20.36 -27.32
C ALA A 321 2.59 20.82 -26.99
N SER A 322 1.66 19.90 -26.71
CA SER A 322 0.27 20.21 -26.32
C SER A 322 0.01 20.23 -24.82
N GLY A 323 0.94 19.71 -24.00
CA GLY A 323 0.84 19.72 -22.54
C GLY A 323 -0.04 18.59 -21.95
N PRO A 324 -0.26 18.57 -20.63
CA PRO A 324 -0.93 17.46 -19.94
C PRO A 324 -2.41 17.35 -20.32
N LYS A 325 -2.75 16.32 -21.11
CA LYS A 325 -4.14 15.99 -21.47
C LYS A 325 -4.76 15.07 -20.42
N THR A 326 -5.72 15.55 -19.64
CA THR A 326 -6.48 14.68 -18.72
C THR A 326 -7.28 13.62 -19.48
N ARG A 327 -6.97 12.34 -19.23
CA ARG A 327 -7.70 11.14 -19.67
C ARG A 327 -8.25 10.39 -18.46
N TYR A 328 -9.20 9.48 -18.69
CA TYR A 328 -9.83 8.69 -17.63
C TYR A 328 -9.95 7.21 -18.01
N PHE A 329 -9.52 6.33 -17.10
CA PHE A 329 -9.51 4.89 -17.33
C PHE A 329 -10.34 4.14 -16.28
N LEU A 330 -11.16 3.17 -16.71
CA LEU A 330 -11.92 2.30 -15.83
C LEU A 330 -11.20 0.96 -15.63
N VAL A 331 -10.87 0.61 -14.38
CA VAL A 331 -10.06 -0.58 -14.03
C VAL A 331 -10.67 -1.36 -12.86
N GLY A 332 -10.49 -2.69 -12.86
CA GLY A 332 -10.76 -3.55 -11.70
C GLY A 332 -9.58 -3.61 -10.73
N ARG A 333 -9.38 -4.77 -10.08
CA ARG A 333 -8.13 -5.04 -9.33
C ARG A 333 -6.92 -5.12 -10.29
N PRO A 334 -5.68 -4.89 -9.83
CA PRO A 334 -4.50 -5.07 -10.67
C PRO A 334 -4.41 -6.48 -11.26
N HIS A 335 -4.05 -6.57 -12.54
CA HIS A 335 -3.61 -7.81 -13.18
C HIS A 335 -2.21 -8.20 -12.69
N PHE A 336 -1.34 -7.20 -12.46
CA PHE A 336 0.04 -7.36 -12.03
C PHE A 336 0.37 -6.41 -10.87
N THR A 337 1.19 -6.87 -9.92
CA THR A 337 1.81 -6.03 -8.88
C THR A 337 3.28 -6.43 -8.70
N ALA A 338 4.20 -5.52 -8.96
CA ALA A 338 5.65 -5.80 -8.88
C ALA A 338 6.14 -6.01 -7.44
N ALA A 339 5.57 -5.26 -6.50
CA ALA A 339 5.97 -5.30 -5.10
C ALA A 339 5.15 -6.35 -4.32
N LYS A 340 5.84 -7.34 -3.74
CA LYS A 340 5.35 -8.07 -2.55
C LYS A 340 5.53 -7.24 -1.26
N GLY A 341 6.28 -6.15 -1.40
CA GLY A 341 6.69 -5.18 -0.41
C GLY A 341 5.76 -4.00 -0.21
N LEU A 342 6.02 -3.25 0.85
CA LEU A 342 5.28 -2.04 1.19
C LEU A 342 5.87 -0.80 0.48
N VAL A 343 7.21 -0.76 0.43
CA VAL A 343 8.07 0.36 0.04
C VAL A 343 8.63 0.16 -1.37
N GLY A 344 9.04 1.26 -2.03
CA GLY A 344 9.61 1.27 -3.38
C GLY A 344 8.57 1.57 -4.46
N ARG A 345 8.88 1.22 -5.72
CA ARG A 345 8.13 1.67 -6.92
C ARG A 345 6.65 1.28 -6.99
N ALA A 346 6.13 0.48 -6.06
CA ALA A 346 4.71 0.14 -5.89
C ALA A 346 3.97 -0.50 -7.10
N THR A 347 4.66 -0.72 -8.23
CA THR A 347 4.08 -0.80 -9.57
C THR A 347 2.89 -1.73 -9.71
N ARG A 348 1.81 -1.21 -10.31
CA ARG A 348 0.57 -1.91 -10.64
C ARG A 348 0.36 -1.90 -12.14
N GLY A 349 -0.08 -3.03 -12.67
CA GLY A 349 -0.55 -3.18 -14.05
C GLY A 349 -2.03 -3.50 -14.05
N TYR A 350 -2.83 -2.71 -14.76
CA TYR A 350 -4.26 -2.91 -14.93
C TYR A 350 -4.58 -3.16 -16.40
N VAL A 351 -5.52 -4.06 -16.68
CA VAL A 351 -6.29 -4.00 -17.92
C VAL A 351 -7.46 -3.06 -17.67
N GLY A 352 -7.72 -2.14 -18.60
CA GLY A 352 -8.73 -1.10 -18.45
C GLY A 352 -9.45 -0.72 -19.73
N ILE A 353 -10.51 0.06 -19.57
CA ILE A 353 -11.25 0.73 -20.64
C ILE A 353 -10.84 2.20 -20.62
N ASP A 354 -10.44 2.75 -21.76
CA ASP A 354 -10.29 4.19 -21.95
C ASP A 354 -11.68 4.83 -22.13
N LEU A 355 -11.92 5.98 -21.50
CA LEU A 355 -13.17 6.73 -21.70
C LEU A 355 -13.12 7.69 -22.89
N GLU A 356 -11.97 7.86 -23.55
CA GLU A 356 -11.91 8.52 -24.86
C GLU A 356 -12.40 7.61 -26.01
N ASP A 357 -12.21 6.28 -25.90
CA ASP A 357 -12.86 5.27 -26.75
C ASP A 357 -13.45 4.12 -25.89
N PRO A 358 -14.67 4.30 -25.32
CA PRO A 358 -15.33 3.29 -24.48
C PRO A 358 -15.62 1.96 -25.20
N ALA A 359 -15.72 1.99 -26.53
CA ALA A 359 -15.94 0.81 -27.36
C ALA A 359 -14.63 0.16 -27.83
N GLY A 360 -13.50 0.83 -27.57
CA GLY A 360 -12.17 0.57 -28.10
C GLY A 360 -11.52 -0.75 -27.69
N PRO A 361 -10.24 -0.94 -28.07
CA PRO A 361 -9.42 -1.99 -27.46
C PRO A 361 -9.37 -1.85 -25.94
N PHE A 362 -9.11 -2.95 -25.24
CA PHE A 362 -8.64 -2.86 -23.86
C PHE A 362 -7.21 -2.28 -23.87
N VAL A 363 -6.97 -1.35 -22.95
CA VAL A 363 -5.66 -0.70 -22.76
C VAL A 363 -4.96 -1.27 -21.53
N TYR A 364 -3.63 -1.17 -21.51
CA TYR A 364 -2.84 -1.48 -20.31
C TYR A 364 -2.48 -0.18 -19.59
N VAL A 365 -3.00 -0.01 -18.38
CA VAL A 365 -2.70 1.15 -17.53
C VAL A 365 -1.62 0.75 -16.52
N LYS A 366 -0.49 1.45 -16.57
CA LYS A 366 0.61 1.28 -15.62
C LYS A 366 0.58 2.39 -14.58
N ASP A 367 0.48 2.02 -13.31
CA ASP A 367 0.65 2.88 -12.14
C ASP A 367 1.99 2.52 -11.46
N ALA A 368 2.78 3.51 -11.07
CA ALA A 368 4.02 3.31 -10.32
C ALA A 368 4.39 4.54 -9.50
N TRP A 369 4.87 4.32 -8.28
CA TRP A 369 5.54 5.37 -7.52
C TRP A 369 6.88 5.70 -8.18
N ARG A 370 6.95 6.88 -8.77
CA ARG A 370 8.11 7.41 -9.51
C ARG A 370 9.16 7.94 -8.52
N VAL A 371 10.43 7.74 -8.86
CA VAL A 371 11.52 8.60 -8.33
C VAL A 371 11.48 9.87 -9.15
N ASP A 372 11.05 10.97 -8.54
CA ASP A 372 11.04 12.27 -9.20
C ASP A 372 12.36 12.97 -8.91
N HIS A 373 13.19 13.07 -9.95
CA HIS A 373 14.55 13.59 -9.89
C HIS A 373 14.90 14.17 -11.25
N GLU A 374 15.68 15.25 -11.26
CA GLU A 374 16.18 15.90 -12.46
C GLU A 374 16.96 14.88 -13.34
N GLY A 375 16.76 14.96 -14.66
CA GLY A 375 17.32 14.00 -15.63
C GLY A 375 16.55 12.67 -15.79
N ILE A 376 15.65 12.28 -14.87
CA ILE A 376 14.80 11.09 -15.06
C ILE A 376 13.54 11.48 -15.85
N ARG A 377 13.57 11.30 -17.18
CA ARG A 377 12.42 11.48 -18.09
C ARG A 377 11.20 10.63 -17.69
N LYS A 378 9.99 11.02 -18.10
CA LYS A 378 8.76 10.26 -17.77
C LYS A 378 8.62 9.05 -18.68
N GLU A 379 8.06 7.95 -18.19
CA GLU A 379 7.94 6.72 -18.99
C GLU A 379 6.97 6.92 -20.18
N GLY A 380 5.86 7.65 -19.98
CA GLY A 380 4.94 8.04 -21.06
C GLY A 380 5.57 8.96 -22.11
N GLU A 381 6.48 9.86 -21.71
CA GLU A 381 7.24 10.75 -22.60
C GLU A 381 8.24 9.95 -23.46
N ILE A 382 8.92 8.96 -22.88
CA ILE A 382 9.79 8.03 -23.60
C ILE A 382 8.96 7.16 -24.55
N LEU A 383 7.81 6.65 -24.12
CA LEU A 383 6.91 5.85 -24.97
C LEU A 383 6.29 6.68 -26.10
N GLY A 384 5.92 7.94 -25.87
CA GLY A 384 5.46 8.87 -26.90
C GLY A 384 6.54 9.11 -27.97
N TYR A 385 7.76 9.43 -27.54
CA TYR A 385 8.93 9.56 -28.42
C TYR A 385 9.24 8.28 -29.22
N LEU A 386 9.14 7.09 -28.59
CA LEU A 386 9.34 5.81 -29.26
C LEU A 386 8.22 5.55 -30.27
N ASN A 387 6.95 5.73 -29.90
CA ASN A 387 5.80 5.53 -30.80
C ASN A 387 5.85 6.47 -32.01
N ALA A 388 6.23 7.74 -31.82
CA ALA A 388 6.41 8.71 -32.90
C ALA A 388 7.55 8.36 -33.88
N ARG A 389 8.50 7.50 -33.47
CA ARG A 389 9.60 6.99 -34.32
C ARG A 389 9.41 5.55 -34.79
N ALA A 390 8.54 4.77 -34.16
CA ALA A 390 8.31 3.35 -34.43
C ALA A 390 7.31 3.15 -35.59
N SER A 391 7.65 3.64 -36.78
CA SER A 391 6.97 3.27 -38.01
C SER A 391 7.28 1.81 -38.39
N ARG A 392 6.54 0.90 -37.74
CA ARG A 392 6.59 -0.59 -37.73
C ARG A 392 7.15 -1.18 -36.41
N THR A 393 6.60 -2.36 -36.05
CA THR A 393 7.10 -3.31 -35.02
C THR A 393 7.10 -2.89 -33.54
N SER A 394 6.00 -2.33 -33.03
CA SER A 394 5.64 -2.43 -31.58
C SER A 394 4.12 -2.31 -31.35
N PRO A 395 3.56 -2.83 -30.23
CA PRO A 395 2.11 -2.84 -30.01
C PRO A 395 1.58 -1.49 -29.46
N PRO A 396 0.56 -0.88 -30.09
CA PRO A 396 -0.08 0.31 -29.54
C PRO A 396 -0.99 -0.05 -28.34
N GLY A 397 -1.08 0.83 -27.33
CA GLY A 397 -2.09 0.74 -26.26
C GLY A 397 -1.63 0.77 -24.80
N CYS A 398 -0.37 1.12 -24.51
CA CYS A 398 0.09 1.39 -23.13
C CYS A 398 -0.15 2.85 -22.75
N ALA A 399 -0.91 3.08 -21.66
CA ALA A 399 -1.09 4.40 -21.04
C ALA A 399 -0.44 4.41 -19.64
N THR A 400 0.39 5.41 -19.35
CA THR A 400 1.07 5.53 -18.05
C THR A 400 0.35 6.50 -17.14
N GLY A 401 -0.20 6.00 -16.03
CA GLY A 401 -0.75 6.83 -14.96
C GLY A 401 0.34 7.28 -14.00
N THR A 402 0.41 8.59 -13.76
CA THR A 402 1.32 9.19 -12.77
C THR A 402 0.54 9.90 -11.67
N SER A 403 0.59 9.40 -10.44
CA SER A 403 0.36 10.23 -9.26
C SER A 403 1.69 10.60 -8.62
N CYS A 404 1.96 11.91 -8.57
CA CYS A 404 3.05 12.48 -7.78
C CYS A 404 2.42 13.29 -6.62
N PRO A 405 2.89 13.13 -5.37
CA PRO A 405 2.49 14.05 -4.31
C PRO A 405 3.00 15.46 -4.62
N PRO A 406 2.29 16.54 -4.23
CA PRO A 406 2.73 17.91 -4.47
C PRO A 406 4.08 18.19 -3.79
N ASN A 407 4.92 18.98 -4.47
CA ASN A 407 6.34 19.23 -4.20
C ASN A 407 6.72 19.17 -2.71
N PHE A 408 7.39 18.09 -2.31
CA PHE A 408 7.96 17.95 -0.98
C PHE A 408 9.33 18.64 -0.94
N SER A 409 9.33 19.96 -0.69
CA SER A 409 10.55 20.75 -0.53
C SER A 409 11.35 20.28 0.69
N GLY A 410 12.30 19.38 0.46
CA GLY A 410 13.21 18.87 1.47
C GLY A 410 14.28 19.90 1.87
N ARG A 411 14.33 20.21 3.16
CA ARG A 411 15.52 20.61 3.92
C ARG A 411 15.46 19.88 5.27
#